data_AF-X1SAL0-F1
#
_entry.id   AF-X1SAL0-F1
#
_cell.length_a   1.000
_cell.length_b   1.000
_cell.length_c   1.000
_cell.angle_alpha   90.00
_cell.angle_beta   90.00
_cell.angle_gamma   90.00
#
_symmetry.space_group_name_H-M   'P 1'
#
loop_
_entity.id
_entity.type
_entity.pdbx_description
1 polymer ?
#
loop_
_entity_poly.entity_id
_entity_poly.type
_entity_poly.pdbx_seq_one_letter_code
_entity_poly.pdbx_strand_id
1 'polypeptide(L)'
;RRDPSLSNLDQRLRKIGIHPDYFDVYKTLAYQIPPVADIITMAVREAFTPAIAEQFGQYEDFPADFAKYAAMKGLDEDWAKRYWAAHWSLPSPQQGFQMLHRGVINQDELDMLLRALDVMPFWRDKLTAIAYRPLTRVDVRRMYKQGVLTEAEVFESYLDQGYAEENAKRMAEFTVKQTLASLSKFTSGDIVKAFAGRMLTAGDAKSLLRSIGIRDEDAQYIVSTAEYKRQWAFTDQQIAGIRNLYKKRVYDADQTRDKLGRLNLPSDQ
;
A
#
# COMPACT_ATOMS: atom_id res chain seq x y z
N ARG A 1 13.60 -44.41 29.04
CA ARG A 1 14.40 -45.06 30.10
C ARG A 1 13.63 -45.00 31.40
N ARG A 2 13.71 -46.04 32.22
CA ARG A 2 13.17 -46.03 33.60
C ARG A 2 14.16 -45.40 34.60
N ASP A 3 15.45 -45.65 34.38
CA ASP A 3 16.56 -45.01 35.11
C ASP A 3 17.42 -44.21 34.10
N PRO A 4 17.34 -42.87 34.09
CA PRO A 4 18.18 -42.03 33.25
C PRO A 4 19.67 -42.04 33.62
N SER A 5 20.02 -42.30 34.89
CA SER A 5 21.41 -42.29 35.38
C SER A 5 22.23 -43.50 34.93
N LEU A 6 21.54 -44.53 34.40
CA LEU A 6 22.15 -45.80 33.99
C LEU A 6 22.93 -46.50 35.12
N SER A 7 22.59 -46.22 36.38
CA SER A 7 23.33 -46.63 37.59
C SER A 7 23.67 -48.12 37.66
N ASN A 8 22.77 -48.98 37.16
CA ASN A 8 22.92 -50.44 37.17
C ASN A 8 23.20 -51.05 35.80
N LEU A 9 23.51 -50.25 34.77
CA LEU A 9 23.64 -50.73 33.39
C LEU A 9 24.76 -51.77 33.25
N ASP A 10 25.96 -51.51 33.78
CA ASP A 10 27.13 -52.39 33.66
C ASP A 10 26.86 -53.78 34.26
N GLN A 11 26.25 -53.82 35.45
CA GLN A 11 25.86 -55.08 36.08
C GLN A 11 24.84 -55.86 35.24
N ARG A 12 23.89 -55.14 34.60
CA ARG A 12 22.87 -55.75 33.75
C ARG A 12 23.44 -56.25 32.43
N LEU A 13 24.34 -55.49 31.80
CA LEU A 13 25.06 -55.88 30.59
C LEU A 13 25.93 -57.11 30.84
N ARG A 14 26.65 -57.15 31.97
CA ARG A 14 27.42 -58.32 32.39
C ARG A 14 26.54 -59.56 32.57
N LYS A 15 25.37 -59.42 33.22
CA LYS A 15 24.42 -60.53 33.46
C LYS A 15 23.89 -61.17 32.17
N ILE A 16 23.83 -60.42 31.08
CA ILE A 16 23.38 -60.92 29.76
C ILE A 16 24.55 -61.27 28.83
N GLY A 17 25.79 -61.28 29.32
CA GLY A 17 26.96 -61.76 28.59
C GLY A 17 27.68 -60.73 27.70
N ILE A 18 27.42 -59.43 27.86
CA ILE A 18 28.19 -58.38 27.16
C ILE A 18 29.57 -58.22 27.81
N HIS A 19 30.63 -58.20 27.00
CA HIS A 19 32.00 -58.00 27.46
C HIS A 19 32.20 -56.57 28.02
N PRO A 20 32.94 -56.37 29.13
CA PRO A 20 33.14 -55.05 29.74
C PRO A 20 33.66 -53.97 28.79
N ASP A 21 34.49 -54.33 27.82
CA ASP A 21 35.04 -53.40 26.82
C ASP A 21 33.95 -52.70 25.97
N TYR A 22 32.72 -53.24 25.93
CA TYR A 22 31.60 -52.62 25.22
C TYR A 22 30.69 -51.79 26.13
N PHE A 23 30.86 -51.77 27.45
CA PHE A 23 29.94 -51.06 28.36
C PHE A 23 29.86 -49.57 28.04
N ASP A 24 30.99 -48.95 27.71
CA ASP A 24 31.04 -47.54 27.35
C ASP A 24 30.34 -47.24 26.03
N VAL A 25 30.39 -48.18 25.06
CA VAL A 25 29.61 -48.07 23.82
C VAL A 25 28.11 -48.06 24.13
N TYR A 26 27.62 -48.96 24.98
CA TYR A 26 26.20 -49.00 25.36
C TYR A 26 25.78 -47.76 26.17
N LYS A 27 26.64 -47.23 27.05
CA LYS A 27 26.39 -45.94 27.73
C LYS A 27 26.30 -44.79 26.73
N THR A 28 27.22 -44.74 25.77
CA THR A 28 27.24 -43.71 24.73
C THR A 28 25.99 -43.78 23.85
N LEU A 29 25.65 -44.96 23.36
CA LEU A 29 24.45 -45.20 22.54
C LEU A 29 23.14 -44.98 23.30
N ALA A 30 23.19 -45.02 24.64
CA ALA A 30 22.06 -44.58 25.42
C ALA A 30 21.82 -43.10 25.12
N TYR A 31 22.75 -42.20 25.44
CA TYR A 31 22.52 -40.76 25.26
C TYR A 31 22.21 -40.38 23.82
N GLN A 32 21.04 -39.77 23.63
CA GLN A 32 20.59 -39.34 22.32
C GLN A 32 21.12 -37.95 22.04
N ILE A 33 21.70 -37.79 20.86
CA ILE A 33 21.98 -36.46 20.30
C ILE A 33 20.73 -36.05 19.50
N PRO A 34 20.27 -34.80 19.62
CA PRO A 34 19.18 -34.28 18.80
C PRO A 34 19.40 -34.51 17.29
N PRO A 35 18.33 -34.70 16.51
CA PRO A 35 18.41 -34.68 15.05
C PRO A 35 19.07 -33.39 14.54
N VAL A 36 19.80 -33.50 13.43
CA VAL A 36 20.54 -32.37 12.84
C VAL A 36 19.65 -31.15 12.58
N ALA A 37 18.40 -31.34 12.15
CA ALA A 37 17.45 -30.25 11.94
C ALA A 37 17.14 -29.45 13.22
N ASP A 38 17.05 -30.14 14.36
CA ASP A 38 16.81 -29.50 15.65
C ASP A 38 18.06 -28.74 16.10
N ILE A 39 19.26 -29.31 15.87
CA ILE A 39 20.53 -28.63 16.13
C ILE A 39 20.66 -27.35 15.31
N ILE A 40 20.28 -27.38 14.03
CA ILE A 40 20.26 -26.17 13.17
C ILE A 40 19.30 -25.13 13.76
N THR A 41 18.10 -25.54 14.16
CA THR A 41 17.11 -24.64 14.77
C THR A 41 17.65 -24.01 16.05
N MET A 42 18.28 -24.81 16.92
CA MET A 42 18.93 -24.33 18.15
C MET A 42 20.07 -23.33 17.84
N ALA A 43 20.85 -23.57 16.79
CA ALA A 43 21.92 -22.67 16.36
C ALA A 43 21.38 -21.33 15.87
N VAL A 44 20.36 -21.34 15.03
CA VAL A 44 19.73 -20.11 14.51
C VAL A 44 19.02 -19.33 15.64
N ARG A 45 18.50 -20.02 16.65
CA ARG A 45 17.85 -19.44 17.82
C ARG A 45 18.80 -19.06 18.96
N GLU A 46 20.12 -19.07 18.73
CA GLU A 46 21.14 -18.69 19.73
C GLU A 46 21.12 -19.55 21.01
N ALA A 47 20.50 -20.73 20.97
CA ALA A 47 20.48 -21.68 22.09
C ALA A 47 21.87 -22.28 22.37
N PHE A 48 22.85 -22.06 21.48
CA PHE A 48 24.27 -22.37 21.68
C PHE A 48 25.10 -21.25 22.30
N THR A 49 24.51 -20.08 22.53
CA THR A 49 25.19 -18.90 23.06
C THR A 49 24.55 -18.50 24.39
N PRO A 50 24.97 -19.04 25.55
CA PRO A 50 24.27 -18.88 26.83
C PRO A 50 24.01 -17.43 27.24
N ALA A 51 24.98 -16.53 27.01
CA ALA A 51 24.83 -15.11 27.32
C ALA A 51 23.70 -14.45 26.51
N ILE A 52 23.53 -14.85 25.25
CA ILE A 52 22.46 -14.34 24.38
C ILE A 52 21.12 -14.96 24.78
N ALA A 53 21.10 -16.29 25.00
CA ALA A 53 19.91 -16.99 25.43
C ALA A 53 19.37 -16.45 26.77
N GLU A 54 20.24 -16.14 27.72
CA GLU A 54 19.88 -15.53 29.00
C GLU A 54 19.38 -14.10 28.83
N GLN A 55 20.04 -13.28 28.00
CA GLN A 55 19.58 -11.92 27.68
C GLN A 55 18.16 -11.91 27.09
N PHE A 56 17.79 -12.92 26.30
CA PHE A 56 16.46 -13.07 25.73
C PHE A 56 15.45 -13.80 26.63
N GLY A 57 15.84 -14.21 27.84
CA GLY A 57 14.98 -15.01 28.72
C GLY A 57 14.62 -16.39 28.16
N GLN A 58 15.41 -16.94 27.24
CA GLN A 58 15.08 -18.18 26.56
C GLN A 58 15.00 -19.40 27.49
N TYR A 59 15.67 -19.33 28.65
CA TYR A 59 15.63 -20.37 29.68
C TYR A 59 14.50 -20.17 30.71
N GLU A 60 13.73 -19.09 30.62
CA GLU A 60 12.62 -18.83 31.54
C GLU A 60 11.58 -19.94 31.49
N ASP A 61 10.92 -20.20 32.62
CA ASP A 61 9.89 -21.22 32.78
C ASP A 61 10.31 -22.67 32.48
N PHE A 62 11.62 -23.01 32.51
CA PHE A 62 12.11 -24.37 32.29
C PHE A 62 11.53 -25.39 33.31
N PRO A 63 10.61 -26.30 32.91
CA PRO A 63 9.91 -27.14 33.87
C PRO A 63 10.77 -28.33 34.34
N ALA A 64 10.79 -28.60 35.64
CA ALA A 64 11.48 -29.77 36.20
C ALA A 64 10.96 -31.11 35.61
N ASP A 65 9.65 -31.20 35.32
CA ASP A 65 9.07 -32.36 34.66
C ASP A 65 9.57 -32.53 33.23
N PHE A 66 9.80 -31.45 32.50
CA PHE A 66 10.38 -31.53 31.16
C PHE A 66 11.80 -32.11 31.22
N ALA A 67 12.65 -31.63 32.14
CA ALA A 67 13.98 -32.19 32.36
C ALA A 67 13.94 -33.69 32.70
N LYS A 68 13.02 -34.11 33.59
CA LYS A 68 12.79 -35.51 33.94
C LYS A 68 12.43 -36.36 32.72
N TYR A 69 11.46 -35.95 31.91
CA TYR A 69 11.03 -36.73 30.75
C TYR A 69 12.04 -36.69 29.60
N ALA A 70 12.77 -35.59 29.41
CA ALA A 70 13.88 -35.48 28.47
C ALA A 70 15.02 -36.47 28.83
N ALA A 71 15.39 -36.55 30.12
CA ALA A 71 16.35 -37.52 30.64
C ALA A 71 15.88 -38.96 30.41
N MET A 72 14.58 -39.24 30.57
CA MET A 72 14.01 -40.54 30.22
C MET A 72 14.11 -40.83 28.72
N LYS A 73 14.02 -39.84 27.84
CA LYS A 73 14.24 -40.00 26.39
C LYS A 73 15.72 -40.16 26.04
N GLY A 74 16.62 -39.75 26.92
CA GLY A 74 18.06 -39.89 26.74
C GLY A 74 18.78 -38.61 26.42
N LEU A 75 18.09 -37.48 26.48
CA LEU A 75 18.69 -36.16 26.40
C LEU A 75 19.28 -35.83 27.78
N ASP A 76 20.51 -35.34 27.81
CA ASP A 76 21.05 -34.72 29.01
C ASP A 76 20.36 -33.37 29.29
N GLU A 77 20.68 -32.77 30.44
CA GLU A 77 20.08 -31.51 30.87
C GLU A 77 20.43 -30.35 29.93
N ASP A 78 21.63 -30.37 29.33
CA ASP A 78 22.07 -29.33 28.40
C ASP A 78 21.24 -29.37 27.11
N TRP A 79 21.01 -30.56 26.54
CA TRP A 79 20.13 -30.71 25.39
C TRP A 79 18.68 -30.34 25.71
N ALA A 80 18.18 -30.70 26.90
CA ALA A 80 16.85 -30.30 27.34
C ALA A 80 16.74 -28.77 27.40
N LYS A 81 17.71 -28.08 28.01
CA LYS A 81 17.73 -26.61 28.08
C LYS A 81 17.81 -25.95 26.71
N ARG A 82 18.52 -26.54 25.75
CA ARG A 82 18.60 -26.02 24.37
C ARG A 82 17.31 -26.19 23.60
N TYR A 83 16.64 -27.34 23.75
CA TYR A 83 15.30 -27.54 23.18
C TYR A 83 14.33 -26.52 23.74
N TRP A 84 14.40 -26.26 25.05
CA TRP A 84 13.62 -25.22 25.67
C TRP A 84 14.00 -23.83 25.12
N ALA A 85 15.27 -23.46 25.09
CA ALA A 85 15.65 -22.15 24.54
C ALA A 85 15.19 -21.90 23.10
N ALA A 86 15.11 -22.95 22.27
CA ALA A 86 14.66 -22.85 20.89
C ALA A 86 13.13 -22.94 20.68
N HIS A 87 12.33 -23.24 21.73
CA HIS A 87 10.90 -23.57 21.56
C HIS A 87 9.98 -22.36 21.30
N TRP A 88 10.45 -21.15 21.62
CA TRP A 88 9.62 -19.95 21.60
C TRP A 88 9.10 -19.60 20.20
N SER A 89 7.86 -19.12 20.14
CA SER A 89 7.31 -18.52 18.91
C SER A 89 7.72 -17.05 18.86
N LEU A 90 8.50 -16.68 17.84
CA LEU A 90 8.96 -15.30 17.67
C LEU A 90 7.90 -14.44 16.96
N PRO A 91 7.95 -13.10 17.13
CA PRO A 91 7.18 -12.19 16.30
C PRO A 91 7.42 -12.43 14.81
N SER A 92 6.38 -12.34 13.99
CA SER A 92 6.51 -12.42 12.53
C SER A 92 7.25 -11.20 11.95
N PRO A 93 7.76 -11.27 10.71
CA PRO A 93 8.37 -10.10 10.07
C PRO A 93 7.42 -8.88 10.04
N GLN A 94 6.12 -9.09 9.81
CA GLN A 94 5.13 -8.01 9.83
C GLN A 94 4.95 -7.39 11.22
N GLN A 95 5.03 -8.20 12.28
CA GLN A 95 5.04 -7.67 13.66
C GLN A 95 6.35 -6.90 13.92
N GLY A 96 7.49 -7.41 13.43
CA GLY A 96 8.78 -6.72 13.44
C GLY A 96 8.71 -5.33 12.81
N PHE A 97 8.12 -5.20 11.61
CA PHE A 97 7.96 -3.90 10.95
C PHE A 97 7.05 -2.97 11.74
N GLN A 98 5.97 -3.48 12.35
CA GLN A 98 5.11 -2.66 13.20
C GLN A 98 5.85 -2.14 14.44
N MET A 99 6.69 -2.96 15.07
CA MET A 99 7.54 -2.53 16.19
C MET A 99 8.53 -1.45 15.73
N LEU A 100 9.19 -1.66 14.58
CA LEU A 100 10.11 -0.68 13.99
C LEU A 100 9.41 0.66 13.72
N HIS A 101 8.26 0.66 13.04
CA HIS A 101 7.52 1.89 12.71
C HIS A 101 7.00 2.64 13.94
N ARG A 102 6.80 1.94 15.06
CA ARG A 102 6.38 2.53 16.33
C ARG A 102 7.56 2.97 17.21
N GLY A 103 8.81 2.76 16.75
CA GLY A 103 10.01 3.06 17.53
C GLY A 103 10.18 2.18 18.77
N VAL A 104 9.51 1.02 18.81
CA VAL A 104 9.64 0.05 19.91
C VAL A 104 10.94 -0.73 19.79
N ILE A 105 11.39 -0.94 18.54
CA ILE A 105 12.70 -1.50 18.21
C ILE A 105 13.39 -0.64 17.16
N ASN A 106 14.72 -0.76 17.08
CA ASN A 106 15.54 -0.18 16.03
C ASN A 106 15.81 -1.19 14.88
N GLN A 107 16.60 -0.78 13.89
CA GLN A 107 16.91 -1.60 12.72
C GLN A 107 17.81 -2.81 13.03
N ASP A 108 18.72 -2.69 13.99
CA ASP A 108 19.61 -3.78 14.42
C ASP A 108 18.81 -4.87 15.15
N GLU A 109 17.87 -4.46 15.99
CA GLU A 109 16.92 -5.36 16.66
C GLU A 109 15.98 -6.06 15.66
N LEU A 110 15.58 -5.36 14.58
CA LEU A 110 14.84 -5.99 13.49
C LEU A 110 15.69 -7.03 12.74
N ASP A 111 16.94 -6.73 12.40
CA ASP A 111 17.84 -7.70 11.74
C ASP A 111 18.05 -8.95 12.62
N MET A 112 18.24 -8.74 13.92
CA MET A 112 18.33 -9.80 14.92
C MET A 112 17.09 -10.69 14.93
N LEU A 113 15.88 -10.10 14.90
CA LEU A 113 14.63 -10.86 14.77
C LEU A 113 14.58 -11.65 13.45
N LEU A 114 14.90 -11.02 12.32
CA LEU A 114 14.89 -11.68 11.01
C LEU A 114 15.91 -12.83 10.94
N ARG A 115 17.08 -12.68 11.58
CA ARG A 115 18.06 -13.75 11.74
C ARG A 115 17.47 -14.92 12.52
N ALA A 116 16.85 -14.67 13.67
CA ALA A 116 16.27 -15.71 14.51
C ALA A 116 15.05 -16.40 13.84
N LEU A 117 14.37 -15.71 12.92
CA LEU A 117 13.34 -16.28 12.04
C LEU A 117 13.90 -17.09 10.85
N ASP A 118 15.21 -17.27 10.78
CA ASP A 118 15.90 -17.98 9.69
C ASP A 118 15.74 -17.30 8.31
N VAL A 119 15.57 -15.97 8.29
CA VAL A 119 15.61 -15.22 7.03
C VAL A 119 17.07 -15.17 6.56
N MET A 120 17.31 -15.66 5.34
CA MET A 120 18.66 -15.67 4.76
C MET A 120 19.24 -14.24 4.71
N PRO A 121 20.55 -14.05 5.01
CA PRO A 121 21.17 -12.74 5.03
C PRO A 121 20.92 -11.88 3.78
N PHE A 122 20.93 -12.50 2.59
CA PHE A 122 20.66 -11.83 1.31
C PHE A 122 19.30 -11.11 1.26
N TRP A 123 18.29 -11.63 1.97
CA TRP A 123 16.93 -11.11 1.94
C TRP A 123 16.62 -10.11 3.05
N ARG A 124 17.42 -10.03 4.12
CA ARG A 124 17.07 -9.21 5.30
C ARG A 124 16.95 -7.74 4.96
N ASP A 125 17.98 -7.16 4.34
CA ASP A 125 17.96 -5.75 3.94
C ASP A 125 16.85 -5.45 2.93
N LYS A 126 16.59 -6.38 2.01
CA LYS A 126 15.54 -6.24 0.98
C LYS A 126 14.15 -6.25 1.61
N LEU A 127 13.95 -7.12 2.59
CA LEU A 127 12.70 -7.23 3.32
C LEU A 127 12.48 -6.02 4.24
N THR A 128 13.54 -5.52 4.87
CA THR A 128 13.52 -4.29 5.66
C THR A 128 13.25 -3.05 4.81
N ALA A 129 13.79 -2.98 3.58
CA ALA A 129 13.55 -1.86 2.67
C ALA A 129 12.07 -1.69 2.29
N ILE A 130 11.29 -2.78 2.28
CA ILE A 130 9.84 -2.75 2.02
C ILE A 130 8.99 -2.67 3.29
N ALA A 131 9.60 -2.44 4.46
CA ALA A 131 8.86 -2.28 5.71
C ALA A 131 7.96 -1.03 5.65
N TYR A 132 8.49 0.08 5.13
CA TYR A 132 7.78 1.35 5.08
C TYR A 132 6.76 1.40 3.94
N ARG A 133 5.66 2.11 4.19
CA ARG A 133 4.61 2.27 3.18
C ARG A 133 5.05 3.27 2.11
N PRO A 134 4.85 2.97 0.82
CA PRO A 134 5.01 3.97 -0.23
C PRO A 134 3.97 5.09 -0.08
N LEU A 135 4.24 6.24 -0.70
CA LEU A 135 3.27 7.34 -0.76
C LEU A 135 1.97 6.88 -1.42
N THR A 136 0.83 7.31 -0.88
CA THR A 136 -0.46 6.96 -1.47
C THR A 136 -0.69 7.76 -2.75
N ARG A 137 -1.40 7.21 -3.74
CA ARG A 137 -1.81 7.95 -4.95
C ARG A 137 -2.46 9.30 -4.65
N VAL A 138 -3.19 9.42 -3.55
CA VAL A 138 -3.85 10.67 -3.14
C VAL A 138 -2.81 11.69 -2.69
N ASP A 139 -1.87 11.28 -1.85
CA ASP A 139 -0.82 12.16 -1.34
C ASP A 139 0.17 12.53 -2.42
N VAL A 140 0.54 11.61 -3.32
CA VAL A 140 1.36 11.90 -4.52
C VAL A 140 0.76 13.06 -5.33
N ARG A 141 -0.54 13.00 -5.65
CA ARG A 141 -1.22 14.09 -6.39
C ARG A 141 -1.25 15.41 -5.61
N ARG A 142 -1.50 15.35 -4.31
CA ARG A 142 -1.53 16.54 -3.44
C ARG A 142 -0.15 17.18 -3.34
N MET A 143 0.89 16.38 -3.13
CA MET A 143 2.27 16.81 -3.03
C MET A 143 2.75 17.43 -4.34
N TYR A 144 2.44 16.82 -5.49
CA TYR A 144 2.73 17.42 -6.79
C TYR A 144 2.03 18.77 -6.97
N LYS A 145 0.74 18.87 -6.64
CA LYS A 145 0.00 20.14 -6.69
C LYS A 145 0.61 21.24 -5.83
N GLN A 146 1.23 20.88 -4.70
CA GLN A 146 1.93 21.82 -3.81
C GLN A 146 3.39 22.07 -4.19
N GLY A 147 3.89 21.45 -5.27
CA GLY A 147 5.28 21.58 -5.71
C GLY A 147 6.29 20.82 -4.83
N VAL A 148 5.83 19.89 -3.99
CA VAL A 148 6.68 19.04 -3.14
C VAL A 148 7.32 17.92 -3.97
N LEU A 149 6.60 17.40 -4.97
CA LEU A 149 7.12 16.41 -5.91
C LEU A 149 7.23 17.03 -7.31
N THR A 150 8.29 16.65 -8.01
CA THR A 150 8.45 16.82 -9.45
C THR A 150 7.65 15.78 -10.24
N GLU A 151 7.52 15.95 -11.54
CA GLU A 151 6.86 14.96 -12.41
C GLU A 151 7.57 13.60 -12.39
N ALA A 152 8.92 13.61 -12.34
CA ALA A 152 9.72 12.39 -12.22
C ALA A 152 9.44 11.66 -10.89
N GLU A 153 9.41 12.39 -9.77
CA GLU A 153 9.13 11.77 -8.47
C GLU A 153 7.69 11.27 -8.34
N VAL A 154 6.73 11.89 -9.04
CA VAL A 154 5.36 11.35 -9.17
C VAL A 154 5.38 10.01 -9.89
N PHE A 155 6.14 9.90 -10.97
CA PHE A 155 6.29 8.64 -11.70
C PHE A 155 6.93 7.55 -10.83
N GLU A 156 8.05 7.83 -10.18
CA GLU A 156 8.72 6.90 -9.26
C GLU A 156 7.79 6.47 -8.11
N SER A 157 7.01 7.40 -7.54
CA SER A 157 6.03 7.08 -6.49
C SER A 157 4.94 6.11 -6.96
N TYR A 158 4.61 6.08 -8.26
CA TYR A 158 3.69 5.07 -8.80
C TYR A 158 4.40 3.73 -9.03
N LEU A 159 5.69 3.71 -9.38
CA LEU A 159 6.48 2.47 -9.42
C LEU A 159 6.58 1.82 -8.04
N ASP A 160 6.84 2.60 -7.00
CA ASP A 160 6.90 2.13 -5.60
C ASP A 160 5.59 1.49 -5.11
N GLN A 161 4.46 1.88 -5.71
CA GLN A 161 3.15 1.29 -5.44
C GLN A 161 2.89 0.00 -6.22
N GLY A 162 3.83 -0.42 -7.08
CA GLY A 162 3.76 -1.64 -7.88
C GLY A 162 3.07 -1.48 -9.24
N TYR A 163 2.90 -0.25 -9.75
CA TYR A 163 2.44 -0.06 -11.12
C TYR A 163 3.53 -0.48 -12.11
N ALA A 164 3.14 -1.18 -13.19
CA ALA A 164 4.03 -1.37 -14.34
C ALA A 164 4.42 -0.01 -14.94
N GLU A 165 5.62 0.09 -15.51
CA GLU A 165 6.22 1.33 -16.02
C GLU A 165 5.26 2.15 -16.90
N GLU A 166 4.63 1.50 -17.88
CA GLU A 166 3.67 2.15 -18.78
C GLU A 166 2.47 2.76 -18.03
N ASN A 167 1.96 2.07 -17.00
CA ASN A 167 0.85 2.59 -16.20
C ASN A 167 1.31 3.67 -15.21
N ALA A 168 2.51 3.56 -14.66
CA ALA A 168 3.11 4.61 -13.84
C ALA A 168 3.26 5.90 -14.65
N LYS A 169 3.70 5.81 -15.92
CA LYS A 169 3.80 6.94 -16.84
C LYS A 169 2.45 7.59 -17.10
N ARG A 170 1.42 6.78 -17.44
CA ARG A 170 0.05 7.28 -17.64
C ARG A 170 -0.51 7.96 -16.39
N MET A 171 -0.24 7.42 -15.20
CA MET A 171 -0.67 7.99 -13.92
C MET A 171 0.04 9.30 -13.60
N ALA A 172 1.33 9.41 -13.92
CA ALA A 172 2.09 10.66 -13.82
C ALA A 172 1.52 11.72 -14.76
N GLU A 173 1.37 11.41 -16.05
CA GLU A 173 0.78 12.32 -17.05
C GLU A 173 -0.63 12.79 -16.64
N PHE A 174 -1.46 11.86 -16.13
CA PHE A 174 -2.78 12.20 -15.61
C PHE A 174 -2.70 13.18 -14.44
N THR A 175 -1.78 12.94 -13.49
CA THR A 175 -1.57 13.80 -12.31
C THR A 175 -1.16 15.21 -12.71
N VAL A 176 -0.24 15.34 -13.67
CA VAL A 176 0.20 16.63 -14.22
C VAL A 176 -0.97 17.36 -14.89
N LYS A 177 -1.67 16.71 -15.84
CA LYS A 177 -2.81 17.29 -16.56
C LYS A 177 -3.91 17.74 -15.60
N GLN A 178 -4.26 16.90 -14.63
CA GLN A 178 -5.28 17.22 -13.62
C GLN A 178 -4.87 18.43 -12.78
N THR A 179 -3.60 18.53 -12.41
CA THR A 179 -3.09 19.65 -11.60
C THR A 179 -3.13 20.96 -12.39
N LEU A 180 -2.65 20.95 -13.64
CA LEU A 180 -2.68 22.12 -14.54
C LEU A 180 -4.13 22.59 -14.80
N ALA A 181 -5.05 21.66 -15.06
CA ALA A 181 -6.46 21.98 -15.21
C ALA A 181 -7.05 22.64 -13.95
N SER A 182 -6.63 22.22 -12.76
CA SER A 182 -7.07 22.84 -11.50
C SER A 182 -6.45 24.22 -11.24
N LEU A 183 -5.29 24.52 -11.84
CA LEU A 183 -4.61 25.81 -11.70
C LEU A 183 -5.11 26.87 -12.69
N SER A 184 -5.76 26.47 -13.79
CA SER A 184 -6.13 27.39 -14.88
C SER A 184 -7.11 28.51 -14.48
N LYS A 185 -7.68 28.49 -13.27
CA LYS A 185 -8.67 29.43 -12.69
C LYS A 185 -9.97 29.62 -13.48
N PHE A 186 -10.01 29.29 -14.77
CA PHE A 186 -11.19 29.30 -15.61
C PHE A 186 -11.83 27.93 -15.59
N THR A 187 -13.06 27.86 -15.08
CA THR A 187 -13.89 26.68 -15.26
C THR A 187 -14.48 26.66 -16.68
N SER A 188 -14.94 25.50 -17.14
CA SER A 188 -15.72 25.41 -18.37
C SER A 188 -16.96 26.33 -18.33
N GLY A 189 -17.57 26.47 -17.16
CA GLY A 189 -18.68 27.40 -16.93
C GLY A 189 -18.30 28.87 -17.13
N ASP A 190 -17.14 29.29 -16.63
CA ASP A 190 -16.64 30.67 -16.83
C ASP A 190 -16.41 30.98 -18.30
N ILE A 191 -15.81 30.03 -19.04
CA ILE A 191 -15.55 30.17 -20.47
C ILE A 191 -16.86 30.25 -21.25
N VAL A 192 -17.83 29.37 -20.96
CA VAL A 192 -19.15 29.38 -21.60
C VAL A 192 -19.89 30.70 -21.31
N LYS A 193 -19.81 31.20 -20.07
CA LYS A 193 -20.42 32.47 -19.67
C LYS A 193 -19.82 33.65 -20.44
N ALA A 194 -18.48 33.71 -20.53
CA ALA A 194 -17.77 34.75 -21.28
C ALA A 194 -18.10 34.69 -22.78
N PHE A 195 -18.19 33.49 -23.37
CA PHE A 195 -18.60 33.30 -24.75
C PHE A 195 -20.05 33.75 -25.01
N ALA A 196 -20.99 33.33 -24.16
CA ALA A 196 -22.40 33.73 -24.26
C ALA A 196 -22.57 35.25 -24.13
N GLY A 197 -21.75 35.90 -23.29
CA GLY A 197 -21.69 37.35 -23.11
C GLY A 197 -20.94 38.13 -24.19
N ARG A 198 -20.52 37.50 -25.30
CA ARG A 198 -19.73 38.10 -26.40
C ARG A 198 -18.34 38.63 -25.98
N MET A 199 -17.81 38.18 -24.85
CA MET A 199 -16.45 38.53 -24.40
C MET A 199 -15.38 37.66 -25.08
N LEU A 200 -15.77 36.52 -25.65
CA LEU A 200 -14.90 35.60 -26.37
C LEU A 200 -15.50 35.23 -27.72
N THR A 201 -14.64 34.97 -28.71
CA THR A 201 -15.08 34.33 -29.96
C THR A 201 -15.26 32.83 -29.75
N ALA A 202 -15.92 32.16 -30.71
CA ALA A 202 -16.06 30.70 -30.68
C ALA A 202 -14.71 29.99 -30.79
N GLY A 203 -13.73 30.59 -31.49
CA GLY A 203 -12.37 30.06 -31.58
C GLY A 203 -11.64 30.17 -30.24
N ASP A 204 -11.73 31.32 -29.57
CA ASP A 204 -11.09 31.55 -28.27
C ASP A 204 -11.68 30.66 -27.19
N ALA A 205 -13.02 30.52 -27.17
CA ALA A 205 -13.71 29.66 -26.22
C ALA A 205 -13.26 28.19 -26.37
N LYS A 206 -13.16 27.66 -27.59
CA LYS A 206 -12.65 26.30 -27.81
C LYS A 206 -11.20 26.16 -27.38
N SER A 207 -10.35 27.14 -27.70
CA SER A 207 -8.94 27.10 -27.29
C SER A 207 -8.77 27.13 -25.77
N LEU A 208 -9.57 27.92 -25.05
CA LEU A 208 -9.59 27.93 -23.59
C LEU A 208 -10.16 26.62 -22.99
N LEU A 209 -11.20 26.04 -23.58
CA LEU A 209 -11.72 24.73 -23.12
C LEU A 209 -10.64 23.64 -23.29
N ARG A 210 -9.88 23.66 -24.40
CA ARG A 210 -8.75 22.75 -24.61
C ARG A 210 -7.62 22.98 -23.62
N SER A 211 -7.29 24.23 -23.30
CA SER A 211 -6.23 24.53 -22.34
C SER A 211 -6.54 24.05 -20.92
N ILE A 212 -7.83 23.91 -20.57
CA ILE A 212 -8.27 23.31 -19.29
C ILE A 212 -8.51 21.79 -19.37
N GLY A 213 -8.09 21.15 -20.47
CA GLY A 213 -8.10 19.69 -20.63
C GLY A 213 -9.36 19.07 -21.24
N ILE A 214 -10.26 19.87 -21.80
CA ILE A 214 -11.44 19.34 -22.52
C ILE A 214 -11.02 18.91 -23.93
N ARG A 215 -11.46 17.71 -24.33
CA ARG A 215 -11.17 17.16 -25.67
C ARG A 215 -11.74 18.08 -26.75
N ASP A 216 -11.10 18.11 -27.92
CA ASP A 216 -11.49 18.99 -29.02
C ASP A 216 -12.97 18.80 -29.45
N GLU A 217 -13.41 17.54 -29.52
CA GLU A 217 -14.80 17.16 -29.80
C GLU A 217 -15.79 17.69 -28.76
N ASP A 218 -15.44 17.58 -27.47
CA ASP A 218 -16.28 18.06 -26.37
C ASP A 218 -16.30 19.60 -26.33
N ALA A 219 -15.16 20.26 -26.60
CA ALA A 219 -15.06 21.71 -26.68
C ALA A 219 -15.91 22.28 -27.81
N GLN A 220 -15.89 21.62 -28.98
CA GLN A 220 -16.75 21.94 -30.11
C GLN A 220 -18.24 21.83 -29.72
N TYR A 221 -18.63 20.73 -29.08
CA TYR A 221 -19.99 20.49 -28.63
C TYR A 221 -20.47 21.48 -27.55
N ILE A 222 -19.61 21.83 -26.59
CA ILE A 222 -19.92 22.82 -25.54
C ILE A 222 -20.18 24.19 -26.15
N VAL A 223 -19.31 24.63 -27.08
CA VAL A 223 -19.44 25.95 -27.71
C VAL A 223 -20.66 26.00 -28.64
N SER A 224 -20.95 24.94 -29.40
CA SER A 224 -22.16 24.89 -30.22
C SER A 224 -23.43 24.93 -29.38
N THR A 225 -23.47 24.19 -28.26
CA THR A 225 -24.58 24.22 -27.32
C THR A 225 -24.77 25.60 -26.70
N ALA A 226 -23.68 26.27 -26.32
CA ALA A 226 -23.70 27.63 -25.80
C ALA A 226 -24.21 28.64 -26.85
N GLU A 227 -23.85 28.47 -28.12
CA GLU A 227 -24.33 29.28 -29.23
C GLU A 227 -25.85 29.13 -29.43
N TYR A 228 -26.37 27.89 -29.40
CA TYR A 228 -27.81 27.65 -29.45
C TYR A 228 -28.55 28.33 -28.29
N LYS A 229 -28.06 28.17 -27.07
CA LYS A 229 -28.66 28.82 -25.89
C LYS A 229 -28.62 30.35 -25.99
N ARG A 230 -27.54 30.91 -26.54
CA ARG A 230 -27.42 32.35 -26.80
C ARG A 230 -28.45 32.81 -27.81
N GLN A 231 -28.64 32.06 -28.89
CA GLN A 231 -29.64 32.38 -29.91
C GLN A 231 -31.06 32.36 -29.32
N TRP A 232 -31.38 31.35 -28.50
CA TRP A 232 -32.66 31.28 -27.80
C TRP A 232 -32.88 32.48 -26.87
N ALA A 233 -31.89 32.82 -26.04
CA ALA A 233 -31.97 33.98 -25.17
C ALA A 233 -32.14 35.31 -25.93
N PHE A 234 -31.52 35.44 -27.10
CA PHE A 234 -31.71 36.60 -27.97
C PHE A 234 -33.13 36.65 -28.52
N THR A 235 -33.66 35.53 -29.01
CA THR A 235 -35.05 35.44 -29.47
C THR A 235 -36.05 35.78 -28.35
N ASP A 236 -35.83 35.27 -27.14
CA ASP A 236 -36.65 35.61 -25.96
C ASP A 236 -36.62 37.11 -25.64
N GLN A 237 -35.44 37.75 -25.73
CA GLN A 237 -35.30 39.20 -25.58
C GLN A 237 -36.05 39.98 -26.67
N GLN A 238 -36.03 39.50 -27.92
CA GLN A 238 -36.80 40.11 -29.00
C GLN A 238 -38.31 39.99 -28.75
N ILE A 239 -38.80 38.81 -28.35
CA ILE A 239 -40.20 38.60 -27.96
C ILE A 239 -40.59 39.53 -26.81
N ALA A 240 -39.76 39.63 -25.78
CA ALA A 240 -40.00 40.51 -24.64
C ALA A 240 -40.06 41.99 -25.05
N GLY A 241 -39.16 42.41 -25.95
CA GLY A 241 -39.14 43.76 -26.52
C GLY A 241 -40.41 44.07 -27.32
N ILE A 242 -40.82 43.17 -28.22
CA ILE A 242 -42.05 43.28 -29.01
C ILE A 242 -43.27 43.35 -28.07
N ARG A 243 -43.35 42.47 -27.07
CA ARG A 243 -44.41 42.46 -26.07
C ARG A 243 -44.49 43.78 -25.31
N ASN A 244 -43.35 44.38 -24.97
CA ASN A 244 -43.29 45.67 -24.28
C ASN A 244 -43.81 46.82 -25.16
N LEU A 245 -43.45 46.83 -26.46
CA LEU A 245 -43.93 47.83 -27.42
C LEU A 245 -45.44 47.73 -27.64
N TYR A 246 -45.99 46.52 -27.71
CA TYR A 246 -47.44 46.30 -27.75
C TYR A 246 -48.14 46.82 -26.47
N LYS A 247 -47.62 46.47 -25.29
CA LYS A 247 -48.17 46.96 -24.00
C LYS A 247 -48.18 48.48 -23.89
N LYS A 248 -47.19 49.15 -24.46
CA LYS A 248 -47.09 50.61 -24.51
C LYS A 248 -47.92 51.25 -25.63
N ARG A 249 -48.73 50.45 -26.36
CA ARG A 249 -49.53 50.88 -27.52
C ARG A 249 -48.72 51.53 -28.65
N VAL A 250 -47.42 51.21 -28.71
CA VAL A 250 -46.56 51.61 -29.84
C VAL A 250 -46.81 50.70 -31.04
N TYR A 251 -47.07 49.41 -30.78
CA TYR A 251 -47.54 48.45 -31.78
C TYR A 251 -49.01 48.12 -31.55
N ASP A 252 -49.77 48.01 -32.64
CA ASP A 252 -51.09 47.39 -32.64
C ASP A 252 -51.01 45.86 -32.78
N ALA A 253 -52.16 45.19 -32.82
CA ALA A 253 -52.23 43.73 -32.86
C ALA A 253 -51.63 43.14 -34.15
N ASP A 254 -51.82 43.80 -35.28
CA ASP A 254 -51.37 43.30 -36.59
C ASP A 254 -49.87 43.51 -36.74
N GLN A 255 -49.37 44.69 -36.34
CA GLN A 255 -47.94 44.98 -36.27
C GLN A 255 -47.20 44.01 -35.33
N THR A 256 -47.82 43.64 -34.20
CA THR A 256 -47.22 42.69 -33.25
C THR A 256 -47.12 41.29 -33.83
N ARG A 257 -48.19 40.81 -34.49
CA ARG A 257 -48.18 39.51 -35.20
C ARG A 257 -47.13 39.48 -36.29
N ASP A 258 -47.04 40.52 -37.11
CA ASP A 258 -46.03 40.65 -38.16
C ASP A 258 -44.61 40.58 -37.60
N LYS A 259 -44.33 41.27 -36.48
CA LYS A 259 -43.00 41.27 -35.86
C LYS A 259 -42.64 39.93 -35.24
N LEU A 260 -43.59 39.23 -34.61
CA LEU A 260 -43.37 37.89 -34.06
C LEU A 260 -43.20 36.85 -35.17
N GLY A 261 -44.00 36.92 -36.24
CA GLY A 261 -43.90 36.02 -37.40
C GLY A 261 -42.53 36.06 -38.08
N ARG A 262 -41.85 37.22 -38.07
CA ARG A 262 -40.49 37.36 -38.59
C ARG A 262 -39.40 36.69 -37.76
N LEU A 263 -39.71 36.20 -36.55
CA LEU A 263 -38.75 35.45 -35.73
C LEU A 263 -38.63 33.98 -36.15
N ASN A 264 -39.41 33.52 -37.13
CA ASN A 264 -39.40 32.14 -37.67
C ASN A 264 -39.44 31.07 -36.56
N LEU A 265 -40.20 31.34 -35.51
CA LEU A 265 -40.46 30.38 -34.44
C LEU A 265 -41.38 29.27 -34.98
N PRO A 266 -41.24 28.03 -34.49
CA PRO A 266 -42.18 26.95 -34.83
C PRO A 266 -43.63 27.41 -34.57
N SER A 267 -44.52 27.17 -35.53
CA SER A 267 -45.91 27.65 -35.52
C SER A 267 -46.82 26.96 -34.51
N ASP A 268 -46.32 25.93 -33.83
CA ASP A 268 -47.14 25.03 -33.02
C ASP A 268 -47.02 25.36 -31.53
N GLN A 269 -47.54 26.53 -31.10
CA GLN A 269 -47.97 26.83 -29.72
C GLN A 269 -49.07 27.89 -29.69
#